data_AF-U5HJF1-F1
#
_entry.id   AF-U5HJF1-F1
#
_cell.length_a   1.000
_cell.length_b   1.000
_cell.length_c   1.000
_cell.angle_alpha   90.00
_cell.angle_beta   90.00
_cell.angle_gamma   90.00
#
_symmetry.space_group_name_H-M   'P 1'
#
loop_
_entity.id
_entity.type
_entity.pdbx_description
1 polymer ?
#
loop_
_entity_poly.entity_id
_entity_poly.type
_entity_poly.pdbx_seq_one_letter_code
_entity_poly.pdbx_strand_id
1 'polypeptide(L)'
;MTHADSLALPPNLTLSEFYQHATTTLQALLATSSPGSGESALVTCCANASSLLFGLFENYPQKWGTEPGKRVNWCGFYFLPTHLIPHHRTTGSPPTKLFLGPFHGRPACSFVPLTSRTPGVCACAFLSQTVQLVPNVHERPGHIACDGVTKSEIVLPVRDAKGEVIGVLDLDCEAVEGFGEEDRIGLLGFVEAFERCVDWGPKV
;
A
#
# COMPACT_ATOMS: atom_id res chain seq x y z
N MET A 1 -22.92 -1.32 3.85
CA MET A 1 -22.27 -1.42 5.17
C MET A 1 -21.00 -2.23 4.97
N THR A 2 -19.86 -1.68 5.38
CA THR A 2 -18.56 -2.35 5.39
C THR A 2 -18.58 -3.44 6.47
N HIS A 3 -18.98 -4.65 6.10
CA HIS A 3 -19.02 -5.79 7.03
C HIS A 3 -17.69 -6.56 6.97
N ALA A 4 -17.30 -7.17 8.09
CA ALA A 4 -16.15 -8.07 8.18
C ALA A 4 -16.19 -9.22 7.14
N ASP A 5 -17.39 -9.52 6.62
CA ASP A 5 -17.63 -10.42 5.49
C ASP A 5 -16.86 -10.03 4.21
N SER A 6 -16.37 -8.80 4.10
CA SER A 6 -15.49 -8.35 3.02
C SER A 6 -14.17 -9.12 2.96
N LEU A 7 -13.79 -9.80 4.05
CA LEU A 7 -12.60 -10.66 4.11
C LEU A 7 -12.89 -12.11 3.73
N ALA A 8 -14.14 -12.47 3.45
CA ALA A 8 -14.52 -13.83 3.08
C ALA A 8 -14.05 -14.14 1.65
N LEU A 9 -13.12 -15.09 1.54
CA LEU A 9 -12.65 -15.59 0.26
C LEU A 9 -13.46 -16.82 -0.19
N PRO A 10 -13.93 -16.85 -1.44
CA PRO A 10 -14.36 -18.09 -2.07
C PRO A 10 -13.29 -19.19 -1.97
N PRO A 11 -13.67 -20.47 -1.84
CA PRO A 11 -12.70 -21.55 -1.78
C PRO A 11 -11.96 -21.73 -3.11
N ASN A 12 -10.68 -22.13 -3.05
CA ASN A 12 -9.85 -22.54 -4.19
C ASN A 12 -9.61 -21.47 -5.28
N LEU A 13 -9.59 -20.18 -4.92
CA LEU A 13 -9.25 -19.12 -5.87
C LEU A 13 -7.82 -19.26 -6.39
N THR A 14 -7.64 -19.08 -7.70
CA THR A 14 -6.34 -18.75 -8.28
C THR A 14 -5.86 -17.39 -7.77
N LEU A 15 -4.57 -17.06 -7.96
CA LEU A 15 -4.00 -15.81 -7.48
C LEU A 15 -4.57 -14.59 -8.25
N SER A 16 -4.74 -14.71 -9.57
CA SER A 16 -5.48 -13.73 -10.36
C SER A 16 -6.90 -13.48 -9.85
N GLU A 17 -7.66 -14.54 -9.52
CA GLU A 17 -9.04 -14.37 -9.00
C GLU A 17 -9.05 -13.78 -7.58
N PHE A 18 -8.04 -14.09 -6.76
CA PHE A 18 -7.84 -13.45 -5.46
C PHE A 18 -7.71 -11.93 -5.59
N TYR A 19 -6.86 -11.45 -6.51
CA TYR A 19 -6.70 -10.01 -6.72
C TYR A 19 -7.91 -9.35 -7.39
N GLN A 20 -8.61 -10.06 -8.27
CA GLN A 20 -9.87 -9.58 -8.83
C GLN A 20 -10.93 -9.41 -7.74
N HIS A 21 -11.02 -10.36 -6.82
CA HIS A 21 -11.90 -10.29 -5.65
C HIS A 21 -11.51 -9.11 -4.76
N ALA A 22 -10.23 -8.98 -4.38
CA ALA A 22 -9.73 -7.88 -3.56
C ALA A 22 -10.09 -6.51 -4.17
N THR A 23 -9.88 -6.35 -5.48
CA THR A 23 -10.15 -5.11 -6.22
C THR A 23 -11.65 -4.79 -6.26
N THR A 24 -12.49 -5.79 -6.54
CA THR A 24 -13.95 -5.61 -6.59
C THR A 24 -14.51 -5.26 -5.21
N THR A 25 -14.04 -5.95 -4.18
CA THR A 25 -14.43 -5.70 -2.79
C THR A 25 -13.99 -4.30 -2.36
N LEU A 26 -12.79 -3.86 -2.70
CA LEU A 26 -12.32 -2.50 -2.44
C LEU A 26 -13.25 -1.45 -3.06
N GLN A 27 -13.60 -1.61 -4.33
CA GLN A 27 -14.47 -0.67 -5.03
C GLN A 27 -15.85 -0.57 -4.37
N ALA A 28 -16.42 -1.70 -3.97
CA ALA A 28 -17.69 -1.73 -3.23
C ALA A 28 -17.56 -1.08 -1.85
N LEU A 29 -16.45 -1.34 -1.15
CA LEU A 29 -16.15 -0.80 0.19
C LEU A 29 -16.00 0.72 0.17
N LEU A 30 -15.35 1.26 -0.87
CA LEU A 30 -15.08 2.68 -1.04
C LEU A 30 -16.12 3.41 -1.90
N ALA A 31 -17.19 2.74 -2.34
CA ALA A 31 -18.22 3.36 -3.18
C ALA A 31 -18.87 4.60 -2.52
N THR A 32 -19.03 4.59 -1.20
CA THR A 32 -19.55 5.75 -0.43
C THR A 32 -18.52 6.87 -0.26
N SER A 33 -17.24 6.55 -0.46
CA SER A 33 -16.13 7.49 -0.50
C SER A 33 -15.85 8.01 -1.92
N SER A 34 -16.79 7.86 -2.86
CA SER A 34 -16.60 8.39 -4.21
C SER A 34 -16.41 9.91 -4.23
N PRO A 35 -15.64 10.45 -5.20
CA PRO A 35 -15.44 11.89 -5.37
C PRO A 35 -16.75 12.68 -5.34
N GLY A 36 -16.80 13.72 -4.50
CA GLY A 36 -17.98 14.57 -4.34
C GLY A 36 -19.03 14.09 -3.32
N SER A 37 -18.82 12.95 -2.63
CA SER A 37 -19.69 12.54 -1.52
C SER A 37 -19.52 13.41 -0.27
N GLY A 38 -18.41 14.17 -0.17
CA GLY A 38 -18.07 14.97 1.01
C GLY A 38 -17.61 14.15 2.22
N GLU A 39 -17.66 12.82 2.13
CA GLU A 39 -17.36 11.87 3.21
C GLU A 39 -16.05 11.09 2.97
N SER A 40 -15.40 11.31 1.82
CA SER A 40 -14.15 10.64 1.45
C SER A 40 -12.92 11.34 2.01
N ALA A 41 -12.48 10.91 3.17
CA ALA A 41 -11.13 11.23 3.64
C ALA A 41 -10.14 10.18 3.11
N LEU A 42 -9.00 10.63 2.56
CA LEU A 42 -7.86 9.78 2.18
C LEU A 42 -7.52 8.78 3.28
N VAL A 43 -7.52 9.23 4.54
CA VAL A 43 -7.24 8.40 5.71
C VAL A 43 -8.23 7.24 5.82
N THR A 44 -9.53 7.48 5.64
CA THR A 44 -10.57 6.42 5.69
C THR A 44 -10.36 5.40 4.57
N CYS A 45 -10.09 5.87 3.35
CA CYS A 45 -9.84 4.98 2.22
C CYS A 45 -8.59 4.12 2.45
N CYS A 46 -7.49 4.72 2.92
CA CYS A 46 -6.25 4.00 3.22
C CYS A 46 -6.45 2.99 4.35
N ALA A 47 -7.19 3.34 5.40
CA ALA A 47 -7.47 2.44 6.51
C ALA A 47 -8.25 1.21 6.04
N ASN A 48 -9.30 1.42 5.25
CA ASN A 48 -10.09 0.34 4.67
C ASN A 48 -9.30 -0.51 3.67
N ALA A 49 -8.52 0.11 2.78
CA ALA A 49 -7.72 -0.59 1.78
C ALA A 49 -6.62 -1.45 2.40
N SER A 50 -5.88 -0.90 3.37
CA SER A 50 -4.83 -1.66 4.09
C SER A 50 -5.44 -2.79 4.93
N SER A 51 -6.58 -2.56 5.59
CA SER A 51 -7.28 -3.59 6.37
C SER A 51 -7.74 -4.75 5.48
N LEU A 52 -8.34 -4.40 4.33
CA LEU A 52 -8.82 -5.38 3.36
C LEU A 52 -7.67 -6.24 2.84
N LEU A 53 -6.60 -5.65 2.31
CA LEU A 53 -5.46 -6.43 1.81
C LEU A 53 -4.84 -7.30 2.89
N PHE A 54 -4.56 -6.73 4.07
CA PHE A 54 -3.93 -7.46 5.17
C PHE A 54 -4.76 -8.69 5.57
N GLY A 55 -6.07 -8.52 5.80
CA GLY A 55 -6.96 -9.63 6.16
C GLY A 55 -7.15 -10.64 5.02
N LEU A 56 -7.16 -10.21 3.76
CA LEU A 56 -7.23 -11.14 2.63
C LEU A 56 -5.97 -12.00 2.51
N PHE A 57 -4.78 -11.44 2.74
CA PHE A 57 -3.53 -12.23 2.77
C PHE A 57 -3.54 -13.27 3.91
N GLU A 58 -4.03 -12.89 5.09
CA GLU A 58 -4.22 -13.82 6.21
C GLU A 58 -5.21 -14.95 5.86
N ASN A 59 -6.23 -14.65 5.05
CA ASN A 59 -7.25 -15.62 4.63
C ASN A 59 -6.86 -16.42 3.38
N TYR A 60 -5.66 -16.23 2.81
CA TYR A 60 -5.17 -16.95 1.63
C TYR A 60 -4.01 -17.90 1.97
N PRO A 61 -4.30 -19.01 2.70
CA PRO A 61 -3.27 -19.86 3.34
C PRO A 61 -2.39 -20.63 2.37
N GLN A 62 -2.85 -20.81 1.13
CA GLN A 62 -2.11 -21.47 0.06
C GLN A 62 -0.81 -20.72 -0.34
N LYS A 63 -0.72 -19.42 -0.05
CA LYS A 63 0.49 -18.63 -0.30
C LYS A 63 1.03 -17.95 0.95
N TRP A 64 0.18 -17.21 1.69
CA TRP A 64 0.60 -16.48 2.88
C TRP A 64 -0.03 -17.07 4.15
N GLY A 65 -1.28 -16.74 4.46
CA GLY A 65 -1.90 -17.15 5.73
C GLY A 65 -1.32 -16.39 6.93
N THR A 66 -1.56 -16.92 8.13
CA THR A 66 -1.14 -16.30 9.40
C THR A 66 0.11 -16.93 10.03
N GLU A 67 0.60 -18.02 9.43
CA GLU A 67 1.74 -18.78 9.95
C GLU A 67 3.04 -17.97 9.84
N PRO A 68 3.88 -17.96 10.89
CA PRO A 68 5.19 -17.34 10.85
C PRO A 68 6.06 -17.89 9.71
N GLY A 69 6.83 -17.00 9.09
CA GLY A 69 7.76 -17.34 8.02
C GLY A 69 7.17 -17.30 6.60
N LYS A 70 5.85 -17.08 6.46
CA LYS A 70 5.20 -16.85 5.15
C LYS A 70 4.12 -15.77 5.14
N ARG A 71 3.67 -15.27 6.29
CA ARG A 71 2.65 -14.22 6.33
C ARG A 71 3.16 -12.88 5.79
N VAL A 72 2.24 -12.10 5.22
CA VAL A 72 2.42 -10.66 5.06
C VAL A 72 2.38 -10.03 6.46
N ASN A 73 3.45 -9.38 6.90
CA ASN A 73 3.58 -8.84 8.25
C ASN A 73 3.33 -7.33 8.34
N TRP A 74 3.27 -6.64 7.19
CA TRP A 74 2.95 -5.23 7.11
C TRP A 74 2.23 -4.90 5.80
N CYS A 75 1.22 -4.03 5.86
CA CYS A 75 0.51 -3.50 4.70
C CYS A 75 0.00 -2.10 5.01
N GLY A 76 0.45 -1.08 4.28
CA GLY A 76 0.08 0.29 4.60
C GLY A 76 0.65 1.32 3.66
N PHE A 77 0.46 2.59 4.02
CA PHE A 77 0.77 3.69 3.11
C PHE A 77 1.78 4.67 3.70
N TYR A 78 2.53 5.33 2.81
CA TYR A 78 3.28 6.55 3.12
C TYR A 78 2.94 7.63 2.09
N PHE A 79 2.75 8.87 2.53
CA PHE A 79 2.36 9.98 1.65
C PHE A 79 3.17 11.24 1.88
N LEU A 80 3.16 12.12 0.89
CA LEU A 80 3.60 13.49 1.06
C LEU A 80 2.81 14.20 2.17
N PRO A 81 3.45 15.10 2.93
CA PRO A 81 2.81 15.76 4.07
C PRO A 81 1.56 16.54 3.68
N THR A 82 1.56 17.10 2.46
CA THR A 82 0.47 17.88 1.88
C THR A 82 -0.84 17.11 1.73
N HIS A 83 -0.77 15.78 1.69
CA HIS A 83 -1.94 14.91 1.53
C HIS A 83 -2.41 14.29 2.85
N LEU A 84 -1.59 14.34 3.92
CA LEU A 84 -1.96 13.80 5.24
C LEU A 84 -2.31 14.88 6.26
N ILE A 85 -1.74 16.08 6.13
CA ILE A 85 -1.85 17.15 7.12
C ILE A 85 -2.59 18.33 6.49
N PRO A 86 -3.84 18.60 6.89
CA PRO A 86 -4.57 19.78 6.45
C PRO A 86 -3.74 21.06 6.69
N HIS A 87 -3.73 21.96 5.71
CA HIS A 87 -2.99 23.23 5.72
C HIS A 87 -1.46 23.15 5.62
N HIS A 88 -0.88 21.97 5.38
CA HIS A 88 0.54 21.89 5.05
C HIS A 88 0.80 22.52 3.68
N ARG A 89 1.41 23.72 3.66
CA ARG A 89 1.72 24.44 2.41
C ARG A 89 2.98 23.88 1.76
N THR A 90 2.97 23.77 0.43
CA THR A 90 4.19 23.54 -0.35
C THR A 90 5.04 24.82 -0.33
N THR A 91 6.34 24.67 -0.14
CA THR A 91 7.30 25.80 -0.09
C THR A 91 7.97 26.05 -1.44
N GLY A 92 7.46 25.47 -2.54
CA GLY A 92 8.12 25.48 -3.86
C GLY A 92 9.37 24.59 -3.94
N SER A 93 9.84 24.07 -2.81
CA SER A 93 10.96 23.12 -2.70
C SER A 93 10.52 21.68 -3.01
N PRO A 94 11.41 20.82 -3.53
CA PRO A 94 11.12 19.40 -3.70
C PRO A 94 10.85 18.72 -2.34
N PRO A 95 10.01 17.67 -2.30
CA PRO A 95 9.70 16.97 -1.07
C PRO A 95 10.93 16.22 -0.55
N THR A 96 11.13 16.25 0.78
CA THR A 96 12.29 15.61 1.42
C THR A 96 11.93 14.32 2.15
N LYS A 97 10.63 14.05 2.37
CA LYS A 97 10.14 12.89 3.11
C LYS A 97 8.70 12.52 2.77
N LEU A 98 8.39 11.25 2.92
CA LEU A 98 7.02 10.73 3.05
C LEU A 98 6.72 10.47 4.52
N PHE A 99 5.47 10.60 4.93
CA PHE A 99 5.00 10.34 6.28
C PHE A 99 4.11 9.11 6.33
N LEU A 100 4.18 8.39 7.44
CA LEU A 100 3.37 7.20 7.69
C LEU A 100 1.87 7.54 7.64
N GLY A 101 1.15 6.85 6.77
CA GLY A 101 -0.31 6.84 6.71
C GLY A 101 -0.90 5.63 7.42
N PRO A 102 -2.20 5.33 7.21
CA PRO A 102 -2.84 4.14 7.76
C PRO A 102 -2.17 2.84 7.31
N PHE A 103 -2.06 1.88 8.22
CA PHE A 103 -1.41 0.59 7.99
C PHE A 103 -1.97 -0.48 8.92
N HIS A 104 -1.69 -1.74 8.59
CA HIS A 104 -1.87 -2.91 9.44
C HIS A 104 -0.54 -3.65 9.56
N GLY A 105 -0.17 -4.06 10.77
CA GLY A 105 1.12 -4.68 11.07
C GLY A 105 1.76 -4.13 12.34
N ARG A 106 3.05 -4.40 12.53
CA ARG A 106 3.83 -3.85 13.64
C ARG A 106 4.10 -2.34 13.48
N PRO A 107 4.43 -1.62 14.57
CA PRO A 107 4.84 -0.22 14.49
C PRO A 107 5.95 -0.02 13.47
N ALA A 108 5.83 1.04 12.66
CA ALA A 108 6.76 1.35 11.57
C ALA A 108 7.44 2.71 11.76
N CYS A 109 8.41 2.98 10.89
CA CYS A 109 9.12 4.24 10.82
C CYS A 109 8.13 5.40 10.55
N SER A 110 8.14 6.48 11.34
CA SER A 110 7.14 7.56 11.17
C SER A 110 7.27 8.36 9.86
N PHE A 111 8.42 8.26 9.18
CA PHE A 111 8.68 8.87 7.88
C PHE A 111 9.74 8.11 7.09
N VAL A 112 9.69 8.27 5.76
CA VAL A 112 10.69 7.76 4.81
C VAL A 112 11.46 8.95 4.21
N PRO A 113 12.80 9.03 4.35
CA PRO A 113 13.59 10.10 3.76
C PRO A 113 13.75 9.93 2.24
N LEU A 114 13.53 11.00 1.47
CA LEU A 114 13.67 11.02 0.01
C LEU A 114 15.04 11.55 -0.46
N THR A 115 15.84 12.11 0.45
CA THR A 115 17.14 12.73 0.14
C THR A 115 18.34 11.84 0.47
N SER A 116 18.10 10.59 0.89
CA SER A 116 19.17 9.64 1.20
C SER A 116 19.98 9.31 -0.05
N ARG A 117 21.31 9.19 0.10
CA ARG A 117 22.20 8.67 -0.97
C ARG A 117 21.94 7.19 -1.27
N THR A 118 21.39 6.47 -0.30
CA THR A 118 20.99 5.06 -0.43
C THR A 118 19.51 4.97 -0.07
N PRO A 119 18.61 5.23 -1.03
CA PRO A 119 17.17 5.26 -0.76
C PRO A 119 16.62 3.88 -0.39
N GLY A 120 15.74 3.85 0.62
CA GLY A 120 14.93 2.68 0.96
C GLY A 120 13.99 2.28 -0.19
N VAL A 121 13.32 1.13 -0.09
CA VAL A 121 12.46 0.62 -1.16
C VAL A 121 11.28 1.55 -1.41
N CYS A 122 10.61 2.02 -0.34
CA CYS A 122 9.62 3.09 -0.39
C CYS A 122 10.08 4.35 -1.14
N ALA A 123 11.26 4.86 -0.81
CA ALA A 123 11.83 6.03 -1.48
C ALA A 123 12.13 5.76 -2.95
N CYS A 124 12.65 4.57 -3.29
CA CYS A 124 12.88 4.16 -4.68
C CYS A 124 11.58 4.09 -5.48
N ALA A 125 10.52 3.52 -4.94
CA ALA A 125 9.21 3.46 -5.61
C ALA A 125 8.67 4.86 -5.90
N PHE A 126 8.71 5.74 -4.89
CA PHE A 126 8.26 7.12 -5.04
C PHE A 126 9.08 7.91 -6.07
N LEU A 127 10.41 7.88 -5.96
CA LEU A 127 11.31 8.67 -6.82
C LEU A 127 11.36 8.17 -8.26
N SER A 128 11.36 6.85 -8.46
CA SER A 128 11.34 6.26 -9.81
C SER A 128 9.96 6.24 -10.45
N GLN A 129 8.91 6.41 -9.63
CA GLN A 129 7.51 6.24 -10.04
C GLN A 129 7.20 4.85 -10.63
N THR A 130 7.94 3.83 -10.18
CA THR A 130 7.79 2.44 -10.63
C THR A 130 7.62 1.51 -9.44
N VAL A 131 6.89 0.41 -9.66
CA VAL A 131 6.74 -0.65 -8.65
C VAL A 131 8.11 -1.25 -8.33
N GLN A 132 8.42 -1.37 -7.05
CA GLN A 132 9.61 -2.07 -6.57
C GLN A 132 9.19 -3.45 -6.07
N LEU A 133 9.70 -4.50 -6.69
CA LEU A 133 9.50 -5.88 -6.26
C LEU A 133 10.83 -6.42 -5.74
N VAL A 134 10.93 -6.62 -4.43
CA VAL A 134 12.17 -7.03 -3.75
C VAL A 134 12.01 -8.45 -3.20
N PRO A 135 12.56 -9.47 -3.90
CA PRO A 135 12.42 -10.86 -3.48
C PRO A 135 13.19 -11.18 -2.20
N ASN A 136 14.29 -10.47 -1.92
CA ASN A 136 15.06 -10.60 -0.70
C ASN A 136 15.59 -9.23 -0.24
N VAL A 137 15.05 -8.69 0.85
CA VAL A 137 15.44 -7.36 1.36
C VAL A 137 16.87 -7.33 1.88
N HIS A 138 17.42 -8.46 2.32
CA HIS A 138 18.79 -8.55 2.84
C HIS A 138 19.86 -8.49 1.75
N GLU A 139 19.49 -8.73 0.49
CA GLU A 139 20.39 -8.60 -0.66
C GLU A 139 20.53 -7.16 -1.15
N ARG A 140 19.67 -6.26 -0.66
CA ARG A 140 19.63 -4.87 -1.09
C ARG A 140 20.64 -4.01 -0.32
N PRO A 141 21.60 -3.34 -0.98
CA PRO A 141 22.58 -2.49 -0.31
C PRO A 141 21.90 -1.36 0.48
N GLY A 142 22.27 -1.22 1.76
CA GLY A 142 21.76 -0.15 2.63
C GLY A 142 20.31 -0.31 3.08
N HIS A 143 19.75 -1.52 3.02
CA HIS A 143 18.46 -1.79 3.63
C HIS A 143 18.52 -1.62 5.16
N ILE A 144 17.65 -0.77 5.70
CA ILE A 144 17.39 -0.61 7.14
C ILE A 144 15.96 -1.11 7.32
N ALA A 145 15.80 -2.36 7.78
CA ALA A 145 14.49 -2.94 8.01
C ALA A 145 13.78 -2.20 9.17
N CYS A 146 12.55 -1.73 8.95
CA CYS A 146 11.72 -1.22 10.05
C CYS A 146 11.20 -2.39 10.93
N ASP A 147 11.00 -3.59 10.36
CA ASP A 147 10.72 -4.85 11.08
C ASP A 147 11.78 -5.92 10.74
N GLY A 148 12.46 -6.46 11.75
CA GLY A 148 13.55 -7.40 11.57
C GLY A 148 13.15 -8.79 11.04
N VAL A 149 11.84 -9.09 10.94
CA VAL A 149 11.35 -10.36 10.37
C VAL A 149 11.00 -10.27 8.89
N THR A 150 10.95 -9.06 8.31
CA THR A 150 10.67 -8.85 6.88
C THR A 150 11.80 -9.43 6.05
N LYS A 151 11.45 -10.22 5.03
CA LYS A 151 12.39 -10.87 4.09
C LYS A 151 12.13 -10.50 2.63
N SER A 152 10.90 -10.17 2.24
CA SER A 152 10.58 -9.60 0.92
C SER A 152 9.64 -8.41 1.08
N GLU A 153 9.67 -7.52 0.10
CA GLU A 153 8.93 -6.25 0.12
C GLU A 153 8.43 -5.93 -1.30
N ILE A 154 7.18 -5.47 -1.42
CA ILE A 154 6.66 -4.89 -2.66
C ILE A 154 6.08 -3.51 -2.38
N VAL A 155 6.51 -2.51 -3.15
CA VAL A 155 6.06 -1.14 -3.00
C VAL A 155 5.52 -0.60 -4.31
N LEU A 156 4.29 -0.06 -4.26
CA LEU A 156 3.58 0.51 -5.40
C LEU A 156 3.41 2.02 -5.24
N PRO A 157 3.79 2.84 -6.24
CA PRO A 157 3.46 4.27 -6.25
C PRO A 157 1.94 4.49 -6.21
N VAL A 158 1.50 5.50 -5.45
CA VAL A 158 0.11 5.94 -5.40
C VAL A 158 0.00 7.33 -6.02
N ARG A 159 -0.94 7.50 -6.95
CA ARG A 159 -1.15 8.70 -7.74
C ARG A 159 -2.45 9.40 -7.39
N ASP A 160 -2.43 10.72 -7.50
CA ASP A 160 -3.62 11.54 -7.37
C ASP A 160 -4.44 11.60 -8.69
N ALA A 161 -5.54 12.37 -8.68
CA ALA A 161 -6.36 12.59 -9.87
C ALA A 161 -5.65 13.34 -11.02
N LYS A 162 -4.47 13.93 -10.79
CA LYS A 162 -3.63 14.57 -11.81
C LYS A 162 -2.58 13.59 -12.36
N GLY A 163 -2.46 12.39 -11.77
CA GLY A 163 -1.46 11.38 -12.13
C GLY A 163 -0.11 11.57 -11.43
N GLU A 164 0.00 12.53 -10.51
CA GLU A 164 1.22 12.80 -9.76
C GLU A 164 1.40 11.74 -8.67
N VAL A 165 2.61 11.18 -8.53
CA VAL A 165 2.92 10.27 -7.41
C VAL A 165 2.99 11.07 -6.12
N ILE A 166 2.07 10.79 -5.21
CA ILE A 166 1.93 11.50 -3.92
C ILE A 166 2.30 10.63 -2.72
N GLY A 167 2.55 9.34 -2.95
CA GLY A 167 2.82 8.38 -1.90
C GLY A 167 3.09 7.00 -2.45
N VAL A 168 3.07 6.02 -1.56
CA VAL A 168 3.27 4.61 -1.86
C VAL A 168 2.36 3.74 -1.00
N LEU A 169 1.95 2.60 -1.54
CA LEU A 169 1.47 1.42 -0.82
C LEU A 169 2.67 0.49 -0.63
N ASP A 170 2.93 0.07 0.60
CA ASP A 170 4.06 -0.74 1.01
C ASP A 170 3.57 -2.01 1.71
N LEU A 171 4.15 -3.15 1.33
CA LEU A 171 3.81 -4.48 1.82
C LEU A 171 5.06 -5.30 2.12
N ASP A 172 5.15 -5.82 3.34
CA ASP A 172 6.23 -6.68 3.82
C ASP A 172 5.78 -8.13 4.00
N CYS A 173 6.68 -9.07 3.74
CA CYS A 173 6.44 -10.49 3.98
C CYS A 173 7.61 -11.18 4.71
N GLU A 174 7.29 -12.12 5.61
CA GLU A 174 8.26 -12.91 6.37
C GLU A 174 8.96 -14.01 5.54
N ALA A 175 8.51 -14.25 4.31
CA ALA A 175 9.16 -15.13 3.34
C ALA A 175 10.04 -14.33 2.38
N VAL A 176 11.13 -14.96 1.90
CA VAL A 176 11.76 -14.53 0.65
C VAL A 176 10.82 -14.88 -0.51
N GLU A 177 10.84 -14.08 -1.56
CA GLU A 177 9.97 -14.25 -2.73
C GLU A 177 8.48 -14.34 -2.34
N GLY A 178 8.10 -13.66 -1.24
CA GLY A 178 6.72 -13.61 -0.76
C GLY A 178 5.78 -12.92 -1.75
N PHE A 179 6.36 -12.12 -2.66
CA PHE A 179 5.68 -11.52 -3.81
C PHE A 179 6.45 -11.84 -5.09
N GLY A 180 5.71 -11.99 -6.19
CA GLY A 180 6.19 -12.24 -7.54
C GLY A 180 5.43 -11.39 -8.56
N GLU A 181 5.60 -11.72 -9.84
CA GLU A 181 5.07 -10.90 -10.93
C GLU A 181 3.54 -10.87 -11.00
N GLU A 182 2.87 -11.99 -10.68
CA GLU A 182 1.40 -12.02 -10.62
C GLU A 182 0.86 -11.14 -9.49
N ASP A 183 1.56 -11.06 -8.35
CA ASP A 183 1.22 -10.14 -7.25
C ASP A 183 1.42 -8.69 -7.68
N ARG A 184 2.50 -8.41 -8.42
CA ARG A 184 2.76 -7.08 -8.98
C ARG A 184 1.61 -6.60 -9.86
N ILE A 185 1.11 -7.47 -10.73
CA ILE A 185 0.00 -7.16 -11.64
C ILE A 185 -1.30 -6.96 -10.85
N GLY A 186 -1.62 -7.88 -9.94
CA GLY A 186 -2.84 -7.83 -9.14
C GLY A 186 -2.89 -6.62 -8.21
N LEU A 187 -1.79 -6.33 -7.51
CA LEU A 187 -1.66 -5.16 -6.64
C LEU A 187 -1.69 -3.85 -7.42
N LEU A 188 -1.13 -3.80 -8.64
CA LEU A 188 -1.24 -2.61 -9.49
C LEU A 188 -2.71 -2.33 -9.82
N GLY A 189 -3.48 -3.35 -10.23
CA GLY A 189 -4.92 -3.21 -10.47
C GLY A 189 -5.69 -2.76 -9.22
N PHE A 190 -5.30 -3.26 -8.04
CA PHE A 190 -5.86 -2.83 -6.76
C PHE A 190 -5.57 -1.35 -6.45
N VAL A 191 -4.32 -0.91 -6.63
CA VAL A 191 -3.92 0.50 -6.40
C VAL A 191 -4.63 1.42 -7.39
N GLU A 192 -4.72 1.06 -8.66
CA GLU A 192 -5.45 1.87 -9.64
C GLU A 192 -6.95 1.99 -9.29
N ALA A 193 -7.55 0.94 -8.72
CA ALA A 193 -8.92 1.00 -8.23
C ALA A 193 -9.05 1.90 -6.99
N PHE A 194 -8.11 1.80 -6.05
CA PHE A 194 -8.00 2.71 -4.92
C PHE A 194 -7.93 4.17 -5.38
N GLU A 195 -7.04 4.49 -6.32
CA GLU A 195 -6.83 5.84 -6.84
C GLU A 195 -8.10 6.46 -7.46
N ARG A 196 -8.93 5.63 -8.12
CA ARG A 196 -10.21 6.05 -8.69
C ARG A 196 -11.30 6.25 -7.64
N CYS A 197 -11.23 5.54 -6.53
CA CYS A 197 -12.22 5.62 -5.46
C CYS A 197 -11.98 6.79 -4.51
N VAL A 198 -10.73 7.22 -4.33
CA VAL A 198 -10.39 8.31 -3.42
C VAL A 198 -10.81 9.67 -3.97
N ASP A 199 -11.54 10.44 -3.17
CA ASP A 199 -11.65 11.88 -3.37
C ASP A 199 -10.36 12.58 -2.93
N TRP A 200 -9.60 13.08 -3.90
CA TRP A 200 -8.35 13.80 -3.69
C TRP A 200 -8.55 15.27 -3.27
N GLY A 201 -9.80 15.72 -3.11
CA GLY A 201 -10.14 17.10 -2.81
C GLY A 201 -10.13 18.00 -4.05
N PRO A 202 -10.49 19.29 -3.91
CA PRO A 202 -10.53 20.22 -5.02
C PRO A 202 -9.15 20.36 -5.67
N LYS A 203 -9.13 20.28 -7.01
CA LYS A 203 -7.97 20.60 -7.85
C LYS A 203 -7.62 22.08 -7.63
N VAL A 204 -6.75 22.38 -6.66
CA VAL A 204 -6.09 23.69 -6.58
C VAL A 204 -5.02 23.76 -7.65
#